data_AF-A0A7S2B9K5-F1
#
_entry.id   AF-A0A7S2B9K5-F1
#
_cell.length_a   1.000
_cell.length_b   1.000
_cell.length_c   1.000
_cell.angle_alpha   90.00
_cell.angle_beta   90.00
_cell.angle_gamma   90.00
#
_symmetry.space_group_name_H-M   'P 1'
#
loop_
_entity.id
_entity.type
_entity.pdbx_description
1 polymer ?
#
loop_
_entity_poly.entity_id
_entity_poly.type
_entity_poly.pdbx_seq_one_letter_code
_entity_poly.pdbx_strand_id
1 'polypeptide(L)'
;WLCIFYALFHLWLNILAEVTRFGDRDFYKDWWNASDLEEYWRTWNMPVHRWMLRHIYHPAVRQGLPKAAAMILVFFVSAVGHELLIGVPCHILTCWAFWGIMGQVPLILLTKWLRKRLRNEQLGNILFWVSFCIFGQPASIILYMRAYQKTYGV
;
A
#
# COMPACT_ATOMS: atom_id res chain seq x y z
N TRP A 1 9.42 -3.27 -8.80
CA TRP A 1 8.66 -3.47 -7.56
C TRP A 1 8.59 -4.93 -7.13
N LEU A 2 8.12 -5.86 -7.98
CA LEU A 2 8.01 -7.29 -7.62
C LEU A 2 9.32 -7.91 -7.10
N CYS A 3 10.46 -7.61 -7.74
CA CYS A 3 11.76 -8.09 -7.26
C CYS A 3 12.13 -7.51 -5.88
N ILE A 4 11.79 -6.24 -5.61
CA ILE A 4 12.02 -5.60 -4.30
C ILE A 4 11.12 -6.27 -3.25
N PHE A 5 9.85 -6.53 -3.60
CA PHE A 5 8.94 -7.25 -2.72
C PHE A 5 9.51 -8.62 -2.34
N TYR A 6 9.93 -9.41 -3.31
CA TYR A 6 10.51 -10.74 -3.07
C TYR A 6 11.81 -10.65 -2.25
N ALA A 7 12.74 -9.78 -2.64
CA ALA A 7 14.00 -9.62 -1.94
C ALA A 7 13.81 -9.19 -0.46
N LEU A 8 12.87 -8.29 -0.20
CA LEU A 8 12.64 -7.77 1.15
C LEU A 8 11.75 -8.70 1.99
N PHE A 9 10.51 -8.94 1.55
CA PHE A 9 9.53 -9.66 2.36
C PHE A 9 9.75 -11.16 2.39
N HIS A 10 10.18 -11.75 1.26
CA HIS A 10 10.39 -13.18 1.20
C HIS A 10 11.80 -13.56 1.65
N LEU A 11 12.85 -12.94 1.12
CA LEU A 11 14.22 -13.33 1.47
C LEU A 11 14.70 -12.69 2.77
N TRP A 12 14.79 -11.36 2.81
CA TRP A 12 15.43 -10.65 3.92
C TRP A 12 14.73 -10.85 5.26
N LEU A 13 13.40 -10.71 5.33
CA LEU A 13 12.66 -10.91 6.57
C LEU A 13 12.72 -12.36 7.08
N ASN A 14 12.73 -13.36 6.20
CA ASN A 14 12.90 -14.76 6.62
C ASN A 14 14.32 -15.04 7.12
N ILE A 15 15.35 -14.49 6.47
CA ILE A 15 16.74 -14.58 6.96
C ILE A 15 16.84 -13.96 8.35
N LEU A 16 16.30 -12.75 8.53
CA LEU A 16 16.29 -12.07 9.81
C LEU A 16 15.53 -12.87 10.87
N ALA A 17 14.39 -13.47 10.51
CA ALA A 17 13.61 -14.32 11.41
C ALA A 17 14.39 -15.56 11.83
N GLU A 18 15.16 -16.19 10.95
CA GLU A 18 16.02 -17.32 11.30
C GLU A 18 17.13 -16.91 12.27
N VAL A 19 17.86 -15.82 11.95
CA VAL A 19 18.96 -15.30 12.79
C VAL A 19 18.48 -14.92 14.19
N THR A 20 17.29 -14.32 14.28
CA THR A 20 16.69 -13.88 15.56
C THR A 20 15.85 -14.97 16.23
N ARG A 21 15.74 -16.16 15.63
CA ARG A 21 14.86 -17.25 16.07
C ARG A 21 13.39 -16.83 16.24
N PHE A 22 12.92 -15.94 15.37
CA PHE A 22 11.54 -15.48 15.34
C PHE A 22 10.65 -16.49 14.60
N GLY A 23 9.62 -16.98 15.30
CA GLY A 23 8.73 -18.03 14.79
C GLY A 23 7.56 -17.54 13.94
N ASP A 24 7.08 -16.30 14.11
CA ASP A 24 5.95 -15.77 13.33
C ASP A 24 6.44 -15.22 11.98
N ARG A 25 6.33 -16.02 10.93
CA ARG A 25 6.80 -15.67 9.58
C ARG A 25 5.68 -15.21 8.65
N ASP A 26 4.51 -14.84 9.18
CA ASP A 26 3.38 -14.31 8.39
C ASP A 26 3.63 -12.84 7.99
N PHE A 27 4.63 -12.62 7.12
CA PHE A 27 5.02 -11.29 6.63
C PHE A 27 4.12 -10.78 5.51
N TYR A 28 3.52 -11.68 4.73
CA TYR A 28 2.60 -11.40 3.63
C TYR A 28 1.70 -12.62 3.37
N LYS A 29 0.57 -12.40 2.70
CA LYS A 29 -0.37 -13.45 2.25
C LYS A 29 -0.48 -13.46 0.73
N ASP A 30 -1.37 -14.29 0.16
CA ASP A 30 -1.56 -14.48 -1.28
C ASP A 30 -2.19 -13.27 -2.00
N TRP A 31 -1.56 -12.10 -1.87
CA TRP A 31 -2.04 -10.81 -2.35
C TRP A 31 -2.12 -10.75 -3.88
N TRP A 32 -1.37 -11.60 -4.60
CA TRP A 32 -1.42 -11.69 -6.07
C TRP A 32 -2.76 -12.24 -6.58
N ASN A 33 -3.46 -13.00 -5.73
CA ASN A 33 -4.81 -13.52 -6.00
C ASN A 33 -5.90 -12.58 -5.47
N ALA A 34 -5.55 -11.38 -5.00
CA ALA A 34 -6.53 -10.45 -4.46
C ALA A 34 -7.62 -10.15 -5.50
N SER A 35 -8.87 -10.30 -5.06
CA SER A 35 -10.07 -10.10 -5.86
C SER A 35 -10.48 -8.63 -5.94
N ASP A 36 -9.95 -7.80 -5.05
CA ASP A 36 -10.08 -6.35 -5.09
C ASP A 36 -8.90 -5.66 -4.39
N LEU A 37 -8.87 -4.34 -4.52
CA LEU A 37 -7.76 -3.53 -4.02
C LEU A 37 -7.72 -3.47 -2.47
N GLU A 38 -8.85 -3.62 -1.78
CA GLU A 38 -8.86 -3.68 -0.31
C GLU A 38 -8.18 -4.96 0.17
N GLU A 39 -8.49 -6.10 -0.44
CA GLU A 39 -7.86 -7.37 -0.13
C GLU A 39 -6.34 -7.29 -0.30
N TYR A 40 -5.87 -6.69 -1.40
CA TYR A 40 -4.45 -6.43 -1.63
C TYR A 40 -3.80 -5.63 -0.49
N TRP A 41 -4.38 -4.48 -0.11
CA TRP A 41 -3.81 -3.63 0.95
C TRP A 41 -3.75 -4.30 2.33
N ARG A 42 -4.56 -5.33 2.55
CA ARG A 42 -4.60 -6.12 3.80
C ARG A 42 -3.65 -7.31 3.80
N THR A 43 -3.14 -7.72 2.64
CA THR A 43 -2.40 -8.99 2.48
C THR A 43 -0.96 -8.80 2.03
N TRP A 44 -0.61 -7.69 1.38
CA TRP A 44 0.74 -7.49 0.84
C TRP A 44 1.83 -7.31 1.92
N ASN A 45 1.51 -6.63 3.02
CA ASN A 45 2.47 -6.31 4.08
C ASN A 45 1.79 -6.44 5.45
N MET A 46 1.84 -7.66 5.98
CA MET A 46 1.19 -8.00 7.24
C MET A 46 1.76 -7.23 8.45
N PRO A 47 3.08 -7.00 8.59
CA PRO A 47 3.62 -6.22 9.69
C PRO A 47 3.03 -4.81 9.77
N VAL A 48 3.03 -4.07 8.67
CA VAL A 48 2.48 -2.70 8.62
C VAL A 48 0.97 -2.75 8.76
N HIS A 49 0.28 -3.68 8.10
CA HIS A 49 -1.17 -3.82 8.21
C HIS A 49 -1.61 -4.06 9.66
N ARG A 50 -1.00 -5.03 10.35
CA ARG A 50 -1.27 -5.34 11.76
C ARG A 50 -0.94 -4.15 12.67
N TRP A 51 0.16 -3.43 12.41
CA TRP A 51 0.54 -2.25 13.18
C TRP A 51 -0.50 -1.12 13.04
N MET A 52 -0.91 -0.80 11.81
CA MET A 52 -1.93 0.21 11.51
C MET A 52 -3.28 -0.14 12.15
N LEU A 53 -3.67 -1.41 12.08
CA LEU A 53 -4.91 -1.86 12.71
C LEU A 53 -4.88 -1.69 14.22
N ARG A 54 -3.80 -2.14 14.87
CA ARG A 54 -3.66 -2.11 16.33
C ARG A 54 -3.56 -0.69 16.88
N HIS A 55 -2.80 0.20 16.25
CA HIS A 55 -2.45 1.49 16.83
C HIS A 55 -3.30 2.65 16.31
N ILE A 56 -3.94 2.50 15.15
CA ILE A 56 -4.71 3.59 14.53
C ILE A 56 -6.17 3.19 14.37
N TYR A 57 -6.45 2.11 13.62
CA TYR A 57 -7.82 1.77 13.26
C TYR A 57 -8.68 1.39 14.47
N HIS A 58 -8.25 0.40 15.27
CA HIS A 58 -9.04 -0.08 16.41
C HIS A 58 -9.22 0.99 17.50
N PRO A 59 -8.18 1.76 17.88
CA PRO A 59 -8.35 2.88 18.81
C PRO A 59 -9.33 3.94 18.29
N ALA A 60 -9.23 4.35 17.01
CA ALA A 60 -10.15 5.33 16.44
C ALA A 60 -11.61 4.84 16.46
N VAL A 61 -11.85 3.59 16.07
CA VAL A 61 -13.21 3.00 16.11
C VAL A 61 -13.72 2.88 17.55
N ARG A 62 -12.86 2.51 18.52
CA ARG A 62 -13.23 2.45 19.95
C ARG A 62 -13.58 3.82 20.53
N GLN A 63 -12.99 4.90 20.00
CA GLN A 63 -13.31 6.28 20.36
C GLN A 63 -14.59 6.81 19.67
N GLY A 64 -15.29 5.97 18.91
CA GLY A 64 -16.56 6.32 18.28
C GLY A 64 -16.44 6.85 16.84
N LEU A 65 -15.25 6.84 16.23
CA LEU A 65 -15.17 7.18 14.80
C LEU A 65 -15.89 6.13 13.95
N PRO A 66 -16.68 6.55 12.94
CA PRO A 66 -17.29 5.61 12.02
C PRO A 66 -16.20 4.88 11.21
N LYS A 67 -16.47 3.62 10.87
CA LYS A 67 -15.50 2.73 10.18
C LYS A 67 -14.90 3.34 8.92
N ALA A 68 -15.68 4.10 8.16
CA ALA A 68 -15.23 4.80 6.96
C ALA A 68 -14.22 5.91 7.28
N ALA A 69 -14.48 6.73 8.32
CA ALA A 69 -13.54 7.77 8.75
C ALA A 69 -12.25 7.14 9.33
N ALA A 70 -12.36 6.05 10.09
CA ALA A 70 -11.20 5.32 10.58
C ALA A 70 -10.34 4.73 9.45
N MET A 71 -10.97 4.24 8.37
CA MET A 71 -10.25 3.81 7.17
C MET A 71 -9.51 4.98 6.51
N ILE A 72 -10.18 6.11 6.30
CA ILE A 72 -9.55 7.32 5.73
C ILE A 72 -8.38 7.78 6.59
N LEU A 73 -8.51 7.75 7.91
CA LEU A 73 -7.43 8.11 8.84
C LEU A 73 -6.21 7.19 8.68
N VAL A 74 -6.40 5.88 8.56
CA VAL A 74 -5.30 4.93 8.32
C VAL A 74 -4.60 5.22 6.98
N PHE A 75 -5.37 5.47 5.92
CA PHE A 75 -4.80 5.84 4.62
C PHE A 75 -4.07 7.17 4.67
N PHE A 76 -4.58 8.16 5.42
CA PHE A 76 -3.94 9.45 5.61
C PHE A 76 -2.59 9.32 6.32
N VAL A 77 -2.54 8.61 7.46
CA VAL A 77 -1.28 8.39 8.19
C VAL A 77 -0.28 7.61 7.33
N SER A 78 -0.75 6.61 6.59
CA SER A 78 0.07 5.89 5.61
C SER A 78 0.60 6.82 4.52
N ALA A 79 -0.22 7.69 3.94
CA ALA A 79 0.14 8.62 2.89
C ALA A 79 1.23 9.61 3.34
N VAL A 80 1.11 10.16 4.55
CA VAL A 80 2.15 11.01 5.17
C VAL A 80 3.45 10.23 5.33
N GLY A 81 3.39 9.00 5.84
CA GLY A 81 4.57 8.15 6.00
C GLY A 81 5.29 7.86 4.67
N HIS A 82 4.55 7.60 3.59
CA HIS A 82 5.12 7.37 2.26
C HIS A 82 5.77 8.64 1.68
N GLU A 83 5.13 9.80 1.85
CA GLU A 83 5.70 11.08 1.41
C GLU A 83 7.00 11.40 2.17
N LEU A 84 7.06 11.15 3.47
CA LEU A 84 8.29 11.36 4.25
C LEU A 84 9.40 10.39 3.85
N LEU A 85 9.05 9.12 3.62
CA LEU A 85 10.01 8.08 3.24
C LEU A 85 10.67 8.36 1.88
N ILE A 86 9.95 8.99 0.95
CA ILE A 86 10.47 9.31 -0.39
C ILE A 86 11.04 10.74 -0.42
N GLY A 87 10.30 11.71 0.11
CA GLY A 87 10.61 13.12 -0.01
C GLY A 87 11.82 13.57 0.82
N VAL A 88 12.05 12.97 2.00
CA VAL A 88 13.20 13.32 2.83
C VAL A 88 14.53 12.88 2.19
N PRO A 89 14.71 11.60 1.77
CA PRO A 89 15.96 11.18 1.13
C PRO A 89 16.20 11.84 -0.22
N CYS A 90 15.13 12.11 -0.99
CA CYS A 90 15.25 12.79 -2.28
C CYS A 90 15.35 14.32 -2.16
N HIS A 91 15.20 14.88 -0.96
CA HIS A 91 15.12 16.33 -0.70
C HIS A 91 14.06 17.06 -1.57
N ILE A 92 12.98 16.38 -1.93
CA ILE A 92 11.92 16.88 -2.82
C ILE A 92 10.55 16.54 -2.22
N LEU A 93 9.83 17.55 -1.76
CA LEU A 93 8.45 17.43 -1.23
C LEU A 93 7.45 17.87 -2.30
N THR A 94 6.98 16.90 -3.09
CA THR A 94 6.03 17.17 -4.20
C THR A 94 4.63 16.65 -3.91
N CYS A 95 4.43 15.91 -2.82
CA CYS A 95 3.16 15.32 -2.41
C CYS A 95 2.57 14.32 -3.42
N TRP A 96 3.34 13.87 -4.42
CA TRP A 96 2.85 12.89 -5.40
C TRP A 96 2.55 11.54 -4.74
N ALA A 97 3.37 11.12 -3.77
CA ALA A 97 3.16 9.86 -3.05
C ALA A 97 1.95 9.97 -2.12
N PHE A 98 1.80 11.12 -1.45
CA PHE A 98 0.63 11.41 -0.62
C PHE A 98 -0.67 11.28 -1.42
N TRP A 99 -0.78 11.98 -2.56
CA TRP A 99 -1.96 11.93 -3.41
C TRP A 99 -2.17 10.56 -4.05
N GLY A 100 -1.08 9.86 -4.42
CA GLY A 100 -1.14 8.50 -4.93
C GLY A 100 -1.78 7.52 -3.97
N ILE A 101 -1.40 7.57 -2.68
CA ILE A 101 -1.99 6.72 -1.63
C ILE A 101 -3.43 7.15 -1.29
N MET A 102 -3.69 8.45 -1.15
CA MET A 102 -5.06 8.94 -0.87
C MET A 102 -6.03 8.62 -2.02
N GLY A 103 -5.56 8.65 -3.26
CA GLY A 103 -6.31 8.23 -4.45
C GLY A 103 -6.68 6.76 -4.48
N GLN A 104 -6.04 5.90 -3.67
CA GLN A 104 -6.43 4.49 -3.55
C GLN A 104 -7.77 4.32 -2.83
N VAL A 105 -8.16 5.24 -1.94
CA VAL A 105 -9.43 5.16 -1.22
C VAL A 105 -10.65 5.16 -2.16
N PRO A 106 -10.84 6.14 -3.06
CA PRO A 106 -11.94 6.11 -4.02
C PRO A 106 -11.82 4.92 -4.98
N LEU A 107 -10.60 4.51 -5.32
CA LEU A 107 -10.38 3.36 -6.19
C LEU A 107 -10.84 2.04 -5.54
N ILE A 108 -10.60 1.86 -4.24
CA ILE A 108 -11.12 0.71 -3.47
C ILE A 108 -12.65 0.68 -3.49
N LEU A 109 -13.29 1.84 -3.32
CA LEU A 109 -14.75 1.93 -3.38
C LEU A 109 -15.27 1.57 -4.78
N LEU A 110 -14.60 2.05 -5.83
CA LEU A 110 -14.92 1.71 -7.22
C LEU A 110 -14.74 0.22 -7.49
N THR A 111 -13.61 -0.38 -7.09
CA THR A 111 -13.34 -1.81 -7.32
C THR A 111 -14.34 -2.69 -6.57
N LYS A 112 -14.72 -2.31 -5.34
CA LYS A 112 -15.79 -3.01 -4.59
C LYS A 112 -17.14 -2.91 -5.26
N TRP A 113 -17.50 -1.71 -5.74
CA TRP A 113 -18.76 -1.50 -6.44
C TRP A 113 -18.82 -2.30 -7.75
N LEU A 114 -17.72 -2.29 -8.53
CA LEU A 114 -17.59 -3.07 -9.76
C LEU A 114 -17.69 -4.57 -9.48
N ARG A 115 -17.01 -5.07 -8.45
CA ARG A 115 -17.11 -6.46 -8.01
C ARG A 115 -18.55 -6.85 -7.69
N LYS A 116 -19.26 -6.02 -6.92
CA LYS A 116 -20.66 -6.27 -6.56
C LYS A 116 -21.57 -6.30 -7.80
N ARG A 117 -21.31 -5.45 -8.79
CA ARG A 117 -22.10 -5.36 -10.02
C ARG A 117 -21.83 -6.51 -10.99
N LEU A 118 -20.57 -6.90 -11.16
CA LEU A 118 -20.13 -7.87 -12.18
C LEU A 118 -20.10 -9.31 -11.66
N ARG A 119 -20.12 -9.53 -10.33
CA ARG A 119 -20.10 -10.84 -9.65
C ARG A 119 -19.02 -11.81 -10.18
N ASN A 120 -17.95 -11.28 -10.73
CA ASN A 120 -16.84 -12.04 -11.29
C ASN A 120 -15.53 -11.64 -10.59
N GLU A 121 -14.93 -12.61 -9.88
CA GLU A 121 -13.73 -12.39 -9.08
C GLU A 121 -12.47 -12.24 -9.94
N GLN A 122 -12.42 -12.91 -11.10
CA GLN A 122 -11.29 -12.80 -12.03
C GLN A 122 -11.16 -11.40 -12.59
N LEU A 123 -12.29 -10.74 -12.90
CA LEU A 123 -12.28 -9.38 -13.41
C LEU A 123 -11.80 -8.38 -12.36
N GLY A 124 -12.11 -8.61 -11.08
CA GLY A 124 -11.56 -7.83 -9.97
C GLY A 124 -10.05 -7.97 -9.85
N ASN A 125 -9.52 -9.19 -10.00
CA ASN A 125 -8.08 -9.45 -10.02
C ASN A 125 -7.38 -8.78 -11.22
N ILE A 126 -7.96 -8.85 -12.42
CA ILE A 126 -7.43 -8.15 -13.60
C ILE A 126 -7.39 -6.64 -13.38
N LEU A 127 -8.48 -6.04 -12.88
CA LEU A 127 -8.52 -4.61 -12.56
C LEU A 127 -7.48 -4.22 -11.51
N PHE A 128 -7.27 -5.07 -10.49
CA PHE A 128 -6.20 -4.91 -9.52
C PHE A 128 -4.83 -4.87 -10.21
N TRP A 129 -4.49 -5.87 -11.04
CA TRP A 129 -3.21 -5.92 -11.73
C TRP A 129 -2.98 -4.75 -12.67
N VAL A 130 -4.01 -4.32 -13.40
CA VAL A 130 -3.93 -3.14 -14.28
C VAL A 130 -3.67 -1.87 -13.45
N SER A 131 -4.41 -1.69 -12.35
CA SER A 131 -4.20 -0.56 -11.44
C SER A 131 -2.79 -0.57 -10.83
N PHE A 132 -2.36 -1.73 -10.36
CA PHE A 132 -1.07 -1.94 -9.71
C PHE A 132 0.11 -1.69 -10.67
N CYS A 133 0.04 -2.22 -11.89
CA CYS A 133 1.10 -2.09 -12.89
C CYS A 133 1.17 -0.71 -13.57
N ILE A 134 0.04 0.01 -13.66
CA ILE A 134 -0.01 1.30 -14.40
C ILE A 134 -0.07 2.48 -13.45
N PHE A 135 -1.08 2.52 -12.57
CA PHE A 135 -1.45 3.73 -11.84
C PHE A 135 -0.84 3.85 -10.45
N GLY A 136 -0.45 2.74 -9.83
CA GLY A 136 0.08 2.73 -8.46
C GLY A 136 1.53 3.17 -8.35
N GLN A 137 2.40 2.20 -8.09
CA GLN A 137 3.80 2.41 -7.75
C GLN A 137 4.64 2.86 -8.96
N PRO A 138 4.46 2.32 -10.19
CA PRO A 138 5.26 2.74 -11.34
C PRO A 138 5.05 4.20 -11.73
N ALA A 139 3.81 4.69 -11.78
CA ALA A 139 3.51 6.09 -12.06
C ALA A 139 4.15 7.02 -11.01
N SER A 140 4.03 6.67 -9.73
CA SER A 140 4.63 7.43 -8.63
C SER A 140 6.15 7.53 -8.76
N ILE A 141 6.82 6.43 -9.08
CA ILE A 141 8.29 6.40 -9.29
C ILE A 141 8.69 7.30 -10.48
N ILE A 142 7.96 7.24 -11.60
CA ILE A 142 8.25 8.05 -12.79
C ILE A 142 8.09 9.55 -12.47
N LEU A 143 7.04 9.93 -11.75
CA LEU A 143 6.81 11.32 -11.35
C LEU A 143 7.93 11.84 -10.44
N TYR A 144 8.34 11.05 -9.46
CA TYR A 144 9.46 11.40 -8.58
C TYR A 144 10.79 11.46 -9.31
N MET A 145 11.05 10.54 -10.24
CA MET A 145 12.27 10.55 -11.06
C MET A 145 12.32 11.80 -11.94
N ARG A 146 11.21 12.20 -12.55
CA ARG A 146 11.11 13.45 -13.32
C ARG A 146 11.31 14.69 -12.45
N ALA A 147 10.71 14.71 -11.26
CA ALA A 147 10.90 15.80 -10.31
C ALA A 147 12.38 15.92 -9.90
N TYR A 148 13.02 14.78 -9.61
CA TYR A 148 14.44 14.72 -9.29
C TYR A 148 15.33 15.21 -10.43
N GLN A 149 15.09 14.75 -11.66
CA GLN A 149 15.80 15.23 -12.84
C GLN A 149 15.60 16.73 -13.09
N LYS A 150 14.42 17.29 -12.80
CA LYS A 150 14.20 18.73 -12.95
C LYS A 150 14.98 19.55 -11.91
N THR A 151 15.12 19.03 -10.69
CA THR A 151 15.80 19.74 -9.59
C THR A 151 17.31 19.58 -9.63
N TYR A 152 17.81 18.41 -10.02
CA TYR A 152 19.23 18.04 -9.93
C TYR A 152 19.86 17.59 -11.27
N GLY A 153 19.08 17.50 -12.34
CA GLY A 153 19.59 17.22 -13.67
C GLY A 153 20.36 18.42 -14.19
N VAL A 154 21.60 18.18 -14.64
CA VAL A 154 22.43 19.12 -15.39
C VAL A 154 21.89 19.27 -16.80
#